data_AF-A0A9D0WAN1-F1
#
_entry.id   AF-A0A9D0WAN1-F1
#
_cell.length_a   1.000
_cell.length_b   1.000
_cell.length_c   1.000
_cell.angle_alpha   90.00
_cell.angle_beta   90.00
_cell.angle_gamma   90.00
#
_symmetry.space_group_name_H-M   'P 1'
#
loop_
_entity.id
_entity.type
_entity.pdbx_description
1 polymer ?
#
loop_
_entity_poly.entity_id
_entity_poly.type
_entity_poly.pdbx_seq_one_letter_code
_entity_poly.pdbx_strand_id
1 'polypeptide(L)'
;GKRRVVEYWPDTDLRDSEQIPFLECQACHEPGYLPSKEDERTAIEAFLRREVLPYAPDAWYDPESVKIGYEINFNRYFYKPKALRSLEEIRADLLAVEKEAKGLLEEILGGPR
;
A
#
# COMPACT_ATOMS: atom_id res chain seq x y z
N GLY A 1 47.30 -23.13 -19.69
CA GLY A 1 46.67 -21.84 -19.31
C GLY A 1 46.89 -21.57 -17.84
N LYS A 2 47.10 -20.31 -17.43
CA LYS A 2 47.26 -19.96 -16.01
C LYS A 2 45.90 -20.01 -15.30
N ARG A 3 45.84 -20.70 -14.16
CA ARG A 3 44.65 -20.77 -13.31
C ARG A 3 44.38 -19.39 -12.71
N ARG A 4 43.16 -18.89 -12.86
CA ARG A 4 42.67 -17.64 -12.27
C ARG A 4 41.58 -17.98 -11.26
N VAL A 5 41.49 -17.21 -10.18
CA VAL A 5 40.35 -17.21 -9.26
C VAL A 5 39.53 -15.97 -9.60
N VAL A 6 38.22 -16.14 -9.76
CA VAL A 6 37.28 -15.05 -9.95
C VAL A 6 36.46 -14.95 -8.67
N GLU A 7 36.53 -13.80 -8.01
CA GLU A 7 35.66 -13.47 -6.88
C GLU A 7 34.53 -12.60 -7.39
N TYR A 8 33.30 -12.98 -7.07
CA TYR A 8 32.09 -12.23 -7.40
C TYR A 8 31.65 -11.47 -6.16
N TRP A 9 31.41 -10.17 -6.32
CA TRP A 9 30.84 -9.32 -5.29
C TRP A 9 29.38 -9.06 -5.63
N PRO A 10 28.44 -9.21 -4.68
CA PRO A 10 27.06 -8.84 -4.91
C PRO A 10 26.97 -7.32 -5.11
N ASP A 11 26.34 -6.90 -6.20
CA ASP A 11 26.06 -5.49 -6.44
C ASP A 11 24.88 -5.06 -5.57
N THR A 12 25.12 -4.15 -4.62
CA THR A 12 24.10 -3.72 -3.67
C THR A 12 22.99 -2.89 -4.32
N ASP A 13 23.27 -2.27 -5.46
CA ASP A 13 22.31 -1.41 -6.16
C ASP A 13 21.28 -2.23 -6.95
N LEU A 14 21.54 -3.53 -7.13
CA LEU A 14 20.66 -4.48 -7.82
C LEU A 14 19.85 -5.37 -6.86
N ARG A 15 19.76 -4.98 -5.57
CA ARG A 15 18.97 -5.73 -4.58
C ARG A 15 17.49 -5.40 -4.73
N ASP A 16 16.69 -6.45 -4.86
CA ASP A 16 15.24 -6.36 -4.83
C ASP A 16 14.67 -6.72 -3.44
N SER A 17 13.46 -6.25 -3.17
CA SER A 17 12.73 -6.54 -1.93
C SER A 17 11.36 -7.13 -2.27
N GLU A 18 11.00 -8.22 -1.59
CA GLU A 18 9.73 -8.91 -1.79
C GLU A 18 8.83 -8.83 -0.57
N GLN A 19 7.52 -8.74 -0.79
CA GLN A 19 6.51 -8.90 0.26
C GLN A 19 6.00 -10.35 0.24
N ILE A 20 6.45 -11.14 1.21
CA ILE A 20 6.16 -12.58 1.26
C ILE A 20 5.00 -12.85 2.23
N PRO A 21 3.86 -13.38 1.76
CA PRO A 21 2.77 -13.78 2.63
C PRO A 21 3.11 -15.08 3.39
N PHE A 22 2.63 -15.21 4.62
CA PHE A 22 2.80 -16.39 5.48
C PHE A 22 1.83 -17.54 5.10
N LEU A 23 1.83 -17.97 3.84
CA LEU A 23 0.88 -18.98 3.34
C LEU A 23 1.13 -20.37 3.95
N GLU A 24 2.39 -20.70 4.20
CA GLU A 24 2.83 -22.00 4.72
C GLU A 24 2.72 -22.10 6.26
N CYS A 25 2.34 -21.01 6.93
CA CYS A 25 2.14 -20.96 8.37
C CYS A 25 0.64 -20.97 8.72
N GLN A 26 0.08 -22.17 8.94
CA GLN A 26 -1.34 -22.29 9.29
C GLN A 26 -1.68 -21.60 10.63
N ALA A 27 -0.78 -21.67 11.61
CA ALA A 27 -0.93 -20.99 12.90
C ALA A 27 -0.97 -19.45 12.75
N CYS A 28 -0.33 -18.90 11.73
CA CYS A 28 -0.33 -17.46 11.43
C CYS A 28 -1.71 -16.94 11.02
N HIS A 29 -2.66 -17.82 10.67
CA HIS A 29 -4.05 -17.45 10.42
C HIS A 29 -4.90 -17.38 11.68
N GLU A 30 -4.39 -17.84 12.83
CA GLU A 30 -5.10 -17.78 14.11
C GLU A 30 -5.03 -16.37 14.71
N PRO A 31 -6.17 -15.77 15.12
CA PRO A 31 -6.17 -14.47 15.75
C PRO A 31 -5.31 -14.43 17.02
N GLY A 32 -4.36 -13.50 17.08
CA GLY A 32 -3.49 -13.30 18.24
C GLY A 32 -2.21 -14.15 18.23
N TYR A 33 -2.02 -15.01 17.22
CA TYR A 33 -0.74 -15.67 17.01
C TYR A 33 0.30 -14.72 16.43
N LEU A 34 1.51 -14.74 16.99
CA LEU A 34 2.67 -14.01 16.47
C LEU A 34 3.64 -15.02 15.84
N PRO A 35 4.00 -14.86 14.55
CA PRO A 35 4.92 -15.76 13.86
C PRO A 35 6.25 -15.88 14.59
N SER A 36 6.74 -17.10 14.73
CA SER A 36 8.09 -17.37 15.20
C SER A 36 9.12 -17.19 14.08
N LYS A 37 10.41 -17.18 14.43
CA LYS A 37 11.49 -17.19 13.43
C LYS A 37 11.47 -18.43 12.53
N GLU A 38 10.92 -19.54 13.02
CA GLU A 38 10.79 -20.76 12.21
C GLU A 38 9.69 -20.62 11.16
N ASP A 39 8.57 -19.98 11.52
CA ASP A 39 7.48 -19.69 10.58
C ASP A 39 7.94 -18.71 9.49
N GLU A 40 8.69 -17.68 9.88
CA GLU A 40 9.33 -16.72 8.97
C GLU A 40 10.23 -17.43 7.96
N ARG A 41 11.17 -18.25 8.45
CA ARG A 41 12.08 -19.02 7.59
C ARG A 41 11.30 -19.92 6.63
N THR A 42 10.29 -20.61 7.13
CA THR A 42 9.49 -21.54 6.33
C THR A 42 8.75 -20.82 5.20
N ALA A 43 8.13 -19.68 5.48
CA ALA A 43 7.45 -18.86 4.47
C ALA A 43 8.43 -18.35 3.40
N ILE A 44 9.59 -17.83 3.81
CA ILE A 44 10.61 -17.32 2.88
C ILE A 44 11.16 -18.44 2.00
N GLU A 45 11.58 -19.56 2.58
CA GLU A 45 12.14 -20.68 1.82
C GLU A 45 11.13 -21.28 0.83
N ALA A 46 9.86 -21.39 1.23
CA ALA A 46 8.80 -21.88 0.37
C ALA A 46 8.56 -20.94 -0.81
N PHE A 47 8.50 -19.63 -0.55
CA PHE A 47 8.36 -18.62 -1.59
C PHE A 47 9.55 -18.61 -2.55
N LEU A 48 10.79 -18.60 -2.05
CA LEU A 48 12.00 -18.64 -2.86
C LEU A 48 12.02 -19.87 -3.78
N ARG A 49 11.69 -21.06 -3.25
CA ARG A 49 11.63 -22.29 -4.04
C ARG A 49 10.57 -22.26 -5.14
N ARG A 50 9.43 -21.63 -4.88
CA ARG A 50 8.29 -21.60 -5.80
C ARG A 50 8.44 -20.53 -6.88
N GLU A 51 8.84 -19.33 -6.49
CA GLU A 51 8.75 -18.13 -7.33
C GLU A 51 10.10 -17.59 -7.79
N VAL A 52 11.21 -17.86 -7.09
CA VAL A 52 12.52 -17.24 -7.38
C VAL A 52 13.49 -18.22 -8.02
N LEU A 53 13.83 -19.31 -7.31
CA LEU A 53 14.85 -20.27 -7.71
C LEU A 53 14.61 -20.94 -9.08
N PRO A 54 13.37 -21.12 -9.59
CA PRO A 54 13.14 -21.60 -10.95
C PRO A 54 13.67 -20.66 -12.03
N TYR A 55 13.77 -19.35 -11.75
CA TYR A 55 14.19 -18.32 -12.70
C TYR A 55 15.60 -17.78 -12.40
N ALA A 56 16.00 -17.76 -11.12
CA ALA A 56 17.32 -17.32 -10.65
C ALA A 56 17.89 -18.33 -9.64
N PRO A 57 18.59 -19.39 -10.10
CA PRO A 57 19.05 -20.49 -9.25
C PRO A 57 20.11 -20.10 -8.21
N ASP A 58 20.83 -19.02 -8.44
CA ASP A 58 21.86 -18.45 -7.57
C ASP A 58 21.33 -17.34 -6.65
N ALA A 59 20.02 -17.07 -6.68
CA ALA A 59 19.40 -16.10 -5.80
C ALA A 59 19.46 -16.54 -4.33
N TRP A 60 19.64 -15.55 -3.45
CA TRP A 60 19.65 -15.71 -2.01
C TRP A 60 19.09 -14.44 -1.36
N TYR A 61 18.68 -14.55 -0.10
CA TYR A 61 18.22 -13.41 0.69
C TYR A 61 19.12 -13.21 1.90
N ASP A 62 19.20 -11.97 2.38
CA ASP A 62 19.92 -11.62 3.60
C ASP A 62 18.99 -11.77 4.82
N PRO A 63 19.24 -12.73 5.74
CA PRO A 63 18.38 -12.93 6.90
C PRO A 63 18.34 -11.75 7.88
N GLU A 64 19.37 -10.91 7.91
CA GLU A 64 19.40 -9.72 8.79
C GLU A 64 18.54 -8.58 8.24
N SER A 65 18.21 -8.62 6.94
CA SER A 65 17.39 -7.62 6.27
C SER A 65 15.88 -7.85 6.42
N VAL A 66 15.47 -9.03 6.91
CA VAL A 66 14.07 -9.44 6.99
C VAL A 66 13.32 -8.66 8.06
N LYS A 67 12.09 -8.20 7.73
CA LYS A 67 11.20 -7.49 8.64
C LYS A 67 9.79 -8.06 8.55
N ILE A 68 9.22 -8.40 9.69
CA ILE A 68 7.81 -8.80 9.80
C ILE A 68 6.96 -7.54 9.99
N GLY A 69 5.89 -7.43 9.21
CA GLY A 69 4.93 -6.33 9.28
C GLY A 69 3.52 -6.79 8.95
N TYR A 70 2.54 -5.95 9.31
CA TYR A 70 1.13 -6.17 9.01
C TYR A 70 0.59 -5.00 8.19
N GLU A 71 -0.23 -5.30 7.19
CA GLU A 71 -0.97 -4.28 6.47
C GLU A 71 -2.39 -4.18 7.02
N ILE A 72 -2.73 -3.02 7.56
CA ILE A 72 -4.09 -2.73 8.02
C ILE A 72 -4.67 -1.66 7.10
N ASN A 73 -5.69 -2.04 6.33
CA ASN A 73 -6.41 -1.08 5.48
C ASN A 73 -7.28 -0.17 6.36
N PHE A 74 -6.76 1.03 6.67
CA PHE A 74 -7.44 1.94 7.57
C PHE A 74 -8.84 2.35 7.10
N ASN A 75 -9.00 2.58 5.79
CA ASN A 75 -10.27 2.99 5.23
C ASN A 75 -11.32 1.89 5.36
N ARG A 76 -10.94 0.62 5.17
CA ARG A 76 -11.87 -0.50 5.28
C ARG A 76 -12.42 -0.67 6.69
N TYR A 77 -11.59 -0.49 7.72
CA TYR A 77 -11.95 -0.83 9.10
C TYR A 77 -12.36 0.38 9.95
N PHE A 78 -11.79 1.56 9.70
CA PHE A 78 -11.98 2.73 10.57
C PHE A 78 -12.70 3.88 9.89
N TYR A 79 -12.86 3.87 8.56
CA TYR A 79 -13.58 4.94 7.90
C TYR A 79 -15.06 4.87 8.26
N LYS A 80 -15.55 5.97 8.84
CA LYS A 80 -16.98 6.20 9.01
C LYS A 80 -17.44 7.08 7.85
N PRO A 81 -18.29 6.57 6.94
CA PRO A 81 -18.84 7.38 5.86
C PRO A 81 -19.52 8.62 6.44
N LYS A 82 -19.09 9.79 6.00
CA LYS A 82 -19.77 11.04 6.33
C LYS A 82 -21.14 11.01 5.64
N ALA A 83 -22.21 11.23 6.40
CA ALA A 83 -23.53 11.39 5.82
C ALA A 83 -23.50 12.52 4.77
N LEU A 84 -24.10 12.26 3.61
CA LEU A 84 -24.24 13.28 2.58
C LEU A 84 -25.18 14.38 3.10
N ARG A 85 -24.93 15.63 2.68
CA ARG A 85 -25.85 16.75 2.91
C ARG A 85 -27.20 16.44 2.28
N SER A 86 -28.29 16.95 2.86
CA SER A 86 -29.62 16.69 2.29
C SER A 86 -29.80 17.44 0.97
N LEU A 87 -30.74 16.98 0.15
CA LEU A 87 -31.07 17.65 -1.11
C LEU A 87 -31.61 19.06 -0.87
N GLU A 88 -32.36 19.25 0.22
CA GLU A 88 -32.88 20.55 0.63
C GLU A 88 -31.75 21.53 0.97
N GLU A 89 -30.73 21.07 1.69
CA GLU A 89 -29.56 21.87 2.06
C GLU A 89 -28.76 22.25 0.81
N ILE A 90 -28.53 21.30 -0.09
CA ILE A 90 -27.88 21.55 -1.39
C ILE A 90 -28.68 22.57 -2.21
N ARG A 91 -30.01 22.44 -2.23
CA ARG A 91 -30.89 23.37 -2.96
C ARG A 91 -30.85 24.77 -2.38
N ALA A 92 -30.84 24.90 -1.06
CA ALA A 92 -30.77 26.19 -0.38
C ALA A 92 -29.45 26.91 -0.69
N ASP A 93 -28.32 26.19 -0.62
CA ASP A 93 -27.00 26.72 -1.00
C ASP A 93 -26.99 27.18 -2.46
N LEU A 94 -27.51 26.38 -3.39
CA LEU A 94 -27.57 26.73 -4.82
C LEU A 94 -28.38 28.01 -5.06
N LEU A 95 -29.54 28.17 -4.42
CA LEU A 95 -30.37 29.35 -4.56
C LEU A 95 -29.72 30.60 -3.94
N ALA A 96 -29.00 30.44 -2.82
CA ALA A 96 -28.25 31.53 -2.20
C ALA A 96 -27.15 32.03 -3.15
N VAL A 97 -26.38 31.12 -3.73
CA VAL A 97 -25.34 31.42 -4.72
C VAL A 97 -25.92 32.07 -5.98
N GLU A 98 -27.07 31.60 -6.47
CA GLU A 98 -27.75 32.20 -7.62
C GLU A 98 -28.17 33.64 -7.34
N LYS A 99 -28.70 33.91 -6.15
CA LYS A 99 -29.10 35.25 -5.73
C LYS A 99 -27.91 36.20 -5.61
N GLU A 100 -26.81 35.73 -5.03
CA GLU A 100 -25.58 36.50 -4.90
C GLU A 100 -24.99 36.85 -6.27
N ALA A 101 -24.96 35.88 -7.19
CA ALA A 101 -24.51 36.09 -8.56
C ALA A 101 -25.38 37.11 -9.32
N LYS A 102 -26.71 37.07 -9.15
CA LYS A 102 -27.62 38.06 -9.73
C LYS A 102 -27.37 39.46 -9.16
N GLY A 103 -27.19 39.59 -7.85
CA GLY A 103 -26.89 40.88 -7.21
C GLY A 103 -25.59 41.50 -7.73
N LEU A 104 -24.53 40.69 -7.85
CA LEU A 104 -23.26 41.13 -8.45
C LEU A 104 -23.42 41.57 -9.90
N LEU A 105 -24.20 40.84 -10.70
CA LEU A 105 -24.49 41.20 -12.09
C LEU A 105 -25.27 42.52 -12.19
N GLU A 106 -26.24 42.75 -11.32
CA GLU A 106 -27.00 44.01 -11.26
C GLU A 106 -26.10 45.20 -10.88
N GLU A 107 -25.14 44.99 -9.98
CA GLU A 107 -24.14 45.99 -9.61
C GLU A 107 -23.25 46.38 -10.80
N ILE A 108 -22.80 45.40 -11.58
CA ILE A 108 -21.95 45.60 -12.77
C ILE A 108 -22.73 46.25 -13.92
N LEU A 109 -23.98 45.84 -14.13
CA LEU A 109 -24.83 46.35 -15.22
C LEU A 109 -25.46 47.72 -14.93
N GLY A 110 -25.31 48.22 -13.70
CA GLY A 110 -25.83 49.52 -13.25
C GLY A 110 -27.32 49.43 -12.95
N GLY A 111 -27.66 49.26 -11.67
CA GLY A 111 -29.05 49.21 -11.18
C GLY A 111 -29.91 50.40 -11.61
N PRO A 112 -31.26 50.26 -11.61
CA PRO A 112 -32.18 51.23 -12.21
C PRO A 112 -31.99 52.62 -11.60
N ARG A 113 -31.77 53.62 -12.46
CA ARG A 113 -31.87 55.03 -12.09
C ARG A 113 -33.31 55.42 -11.79
#